data_AF-A0A8T7DW62-F1
#
_entry.id   AF-A0A8T7DW62-F1
#
_cell.length_a   1.000
_cell.length_b   1.000
_cell.length_c   1.000
_cell.angle_alpha   90.00
_cell.angle_beta   90.00
_cell.angle_gamma   90.00
#
_symmetry.space_group_name_H-M   'P 1'
#
loop_
_entity.id
_entity.type
_entity.pdbx_description
1 polymer ?
#
loop_
_entity_poly.entity_id
_entity_poly.type
_entity_poly.pdbx_seq_one_letter_code
_entity_poly.pdbx_strand_id
1 'polypeptide(L)'
;MMTIYKGLEIANLPAYVQSWSVVNLPGFISNLVDRWQRNYGDLPDKFSLIACPQAEVNANGGLPLRVIDLTDPRARIKQFTSCHRLYLVLLIMGEHVAHRRKQVQQHLSWSEGYDVVLDDGVLRLQFIEAIEESDR
;
A
#
# COMPACT_ATOMS: atom_id res chain seq x y z
N MET A 1 9.93 -8.99 20.52
CA MET A 1 8.73 -9.82 20.68
C MET A 1 8.01 -9.77 19.35
N MET A 2 7.84 -10.88 18.62
CA MET A 2 7.14 -10.86 17.33
C MET A 2 5.68 -10.48 17.58
N THR A 3 5.21 -9.38 17.01
CA THR A 3 3.79 -9.02 17.02
C THR A 3 3.03 -10.06 16.21
N ILE A 4 2.18 -10.85 16.87
CA ILE A 4 1.28 -11.79 16.19
C ILE A 4 0.10 -10.95 15.68
N TYR A 5 -0.01 -10.81 14.35
CA TYR A 5 -1.15 -10.11 13.75
C TYR A 5 -2.43 -10.92 13.96
N LYS A 6 -3.39 -10.33 14.67
CA LYS A 6 -4.65 -10.95 15.06
C LYS A 6 -5.74 -10.79 14.00
N GLY A 7 -5.63 -9.78 13.13
CA GLY A 7 -6.64 -9.49 12.12
C GLY A 7 -6.34 -8.30 11.22
N LEU A 8 -7.21 -8.13 10.22
CA LEU A 8 -7.22 -7.04 9.24
C LEU A 8 -8.62 -6.43 9.21
N GLU A 9 -8.71 -5.12 9.43
CA GLU A 9 -9.94 -4.35 9.30
C GLU A 9 -9.75 -3.29 8.21
N ILE A 10 -10.72 -3.15 7.31
CA ILE A 10 -10.68 -2.15 6.24
C ILE A 10 -11.90 -1.26 6.38
N ALA A 11 -11.67 0.02 6.66
CA ALA A 11 -12.70 1.03 6.88
C ALA A 11 -12.84 1.95 5.67
N ASN A 12 -14.07 2.44 5.45
CA ASN A 12 -14.42 3.45 4.45
C ASN A 12 -14.11 3.07 2.99
N LEU A 13 -13.99 1.77 2.66
CA LEU A 13 -13.77 1.33 1.29
C LEU A 13 -15.07 1.42 0.48
N PRO A 14 -15.20 2.29 -0.53
CA PRO A 14 -16.43 2.44 -1.30
C PRO A 14 -16.74 1.18 -2.11
N ALA A 15 -18.02 0.88 -2.35
CA ALA A 15 -18.45 -0.35 -3.04
C ALA A 15 -17.80 -0.54 -4.43
N TYR A 16 -17.59 0.54 -5.19
CA TYR A 16 -16.93 0.45 -6.48
C TYR A 16 -15.47 -0.01 -6.34
N VAL A 17 -14.73 0.50 -5.35
CA VAL A 17 -13.34 0.10 -5.04
C VAL A 17 -13.28 -1.31 -4.48
N GLN A 18 -14.24 -1.71 -3.64
CA GLN A 18 -14.28 -3.05 -3.04
C GLN A 18 -14.18 -4.17 -4.07
N SER A 19 -14.77 -3.98 -5.26
CA SER A 19 -14.83 -4.97 -6.33
C SER A 19 -13.47 -5.33 -6.94
N TRP A 20 -12.49 -4.43 -6.84
CA TRP A 20 -11.17 -4.60 -7.47
C TRP A 20 -9.99 -4.36 -6.53
N SER A 21 -10.24 -3.85 -5.32
CA SER A 21 -9.21 -3.53 -4.33
C SER A 21 -8.33 -4.72 -3.97
N VAL A 22 -7.01 -4.54 -4.11
CA VAL A 22 -6.06 -5.61 -3.81
C VAL A 22 -5.95 -5.90 -2.32
N VAL A 23 -6.21 -4.92 -1.45
CA VAL A 23 -6.06 -5.09 0.00
C VAL A 23 -7.17 -5.97 0.59
N ASN A 24 -8.28 -6.13 -0.12
CA ASN A 24 -9.35 -7.09 0.20
C ASN A 24 -8.96 -8.55 -0.08
N LEU A 25 -7.90 -8.79 -0.84
CA LEU A 25 -7.50 -10.16 -1.17
C LEU A 25 -6.96 -10.87 0.09
N PRO A 26 -7.48 -12.06 0.41
CA PRO A 26 -7.05 -12.81 1.59
C PRO A 26 -5.54 -12.98 1.63
N GLY A 27 -4.93 -12.61 2.76
CA GLY A 27 -3.50 -12.75 3.01
C GLY A 27 -2.60 -11.73 2.32
N PHE A 28 -3.12 -10.85 1.46
CA PHE A 28 -2.27 -9.90 0.73
C PHE A 28 -1.51 -8.95 1.67
N ILE A 29 -2.23 -8.29 2.58
CA ILE A 29 -1.66 -7.36 3.56
C ILE A 29 -0.86 -8.11 4.64
N SER A 30 -1.36 -9.22 5.18
CA SER A 30 -0.62 -9.96 6.21
C SER A 30 0.73 -10.46 5.68
N ASN A 31 0.75 -11.04 4.48
CA ASN A 31 2.00 -11.52 3.86
C ASN A 31 2.97 -10.37 3.55
N LEU A 32 2.45 -9.19 3.15
CA LEU A 32 3.26 -8.00 2.92
C LEU A 32 3.96 -7.58 4.21
N VAL A 33 3.21 -7.51 5.31
CA VAL A 33 3.73 -7.07 6.60
C VAL A 33 4.67 -8.12 7.22
N ASP A 34 4.32 -9.41 7.16
CA ASP A 34 5.21 -10.51 7.59
C ASP A 34 6.53 -10.50 6.82
N ARG A 35 6.48 -10.17 5.53
CA ARG A 35 7.68 -10.01 4.71
C ARG A 35 8.49 -8.80 5.14
N TRP A 36 7.86 -7.67 5.44
CA TRP A 36 8.57 -6.51 5.96
C TRP A 36 9.28 -6.85 7.27
N GLN A 37 8.54 -7.40 8.24
CA GLN A 37 9.07 -7.73 9.56
C GLN A 37 10.27 -8.66 9.52
N ARG A 38 10.21 -9.72 8.68
CA ARG A 38 11.34 -10.65 8.53
C ARG A 38 12.60 -9.99 7.97
N ASN A 39 12.48 -8.95 7.15
CA ASN A 39 13.62 -8.32 6.48
C ASN A 39 14.13 -7.07 7.20
N TYR A 40 13.25 -6.32 7.88
CA TYR A 40 13.53 -4.98 8.37
C TYR A 40 13.09 -4.73 9.82
N GLY A 41 12.43 -5.69 10.47
CA GLY A 41 11.89 -5.53 11.81
C GLY A 41 10.53 -4.85 11.83
N ASP A 42 10.13 -4.35 13.00
CA ASP A 42 8.77 -3.88 13.22
C ASP A 42 8.41 -2.64 12.39
N LEU A 43 7.16 -2.60 11.91
CA LEU A 43 6.57 -1.37 11.36
C LEU A 43 6.19 -0.43 12.51
N PRO A 44 6.20 0.89 12.27
CA PRO A 44 5.63 1.83 13.22
C PRO A 44 4.12 1.62 13.37
N ASP A 45 3.57 2.03 14.52
CA ASP A 45 2.13 1.93 14.80
C ASP A 45 1.26 2.70 13.79
N LYS A 46 1.83 3.70 13.12
CA LYS A 46 1.16 4.51 12.10
C LYS A 46 2.01 4.67 10.87
N PHE A 47 1.43 4.38 9.71
CA PHE A 47 2.04 4.57 8.40
C PHE A 47 0.95 4.72 7.34
N SER A 48 1.33 5.10 6.13
CA SER A 48 0.44 5.05 4.97
C SER A 48 0.90 3.97 4.00
N LEU A 49 -0.04 3.38 3.28
CA LEU A 49 0.18 2.35 2.28
C LEU A 49 -0.41 2.81 0.95
N ILE A 50 0.35 2.64 -0.13
CA ILE A 50 -0.15 2.81 -1.50
C ILE A 50 0.02 1.48 -2.23
N ALA A 51 -1.04 0.97 -2.83
CA ALA A 51 -0.97 -0.21 -3.69
C ALA A 51 -1.20 0.18 -5.15
N CYS A 52 -0.32 -0.27 -6.04
CA CYS A 52 -0.36 0.02 -7.47
C CYS A 52 -0.03 -1.26 -8.27
N PRO A 53 -0.81 -1.63 -9.29
CA PRO A 53 -0.50 -2.75 -10.16
C PRO A 53 0.83 -2.48 -10.84
N GLN A 54 1.74 -3.46 -10.80
CA GLN A 54 3.04 -3.31 -11.45
C GLN A 54 2.89 -3.13 -12.98
N ALA A 55 1.81 -3.64 -13.56
CA ALA A 55 1.48 -3.43 -14.97
C ALA A 55 1.31 -1.94 -15.31
N GLU A 56 0.66 -1.16 -14.44
CA GLU A 56 0.44 0.29 -14.63
C GLU A 56 1.76 1.06 -14.51
N VAL A 57 2.59 0.70 -13.54
CA VAL A 57 3.95 1.25 -13.41
C VAL A 57 4.76 0.98 -14.69
N ASN A 58 4.68 -0.24 -15.22
CA ASN A 58 5.43 -0.61 -16.43
C ASN A 58 4.88 0.08 -17.69
N ALA A 59 3.55 0.22 -17.82
CA ALA A 59 2.91 0.89 -18.95
C ALA A 59 3.34 2.37 -19.06
N ASN A 60 3.61 3.01 -17.92
CA ASN A 60 4.12 4.38 -17.84
C ASN A 60 5.65 4.50 -17.95
N GLY A 61 6.35 3.44 -18.36
CA GLY A 61 7.81 3.45 -18.54
C GLY A 61 8.61 3.27 -17.24
N GLY A 62 7.96 2.85 -16.15
CA GLY A 62 8.58 2.65 -14.84
C GLY A 62 8.00 3.57 -13.77
N LEU A 63 8.63 3.53 -12.59
CA LEU A 63 8.21 4.38 -11.47
C LEU A 63 8.68 5.83 -11.73
N PRO A 64 7.80 6.84 -11.64
CA PRO A 64 8.20 8.23 -11.86
C PRO A 64 9.32 8.66 -10.91
N LEU A 65 10.28 9.45 -11.40
CA LEU A 65 11.43 9.93 -10.61
C LEU A 65 10.98 10.59 -9.30
N ARG A 66 9.91 11.39 -9.36
CA ARG A 66 9.38 12.06 -8.17
C ARG A 66 8.89 11.08 -7.11
N VAL A 67 8.31 9.94 -7.50
CA VAL A 67 7.94 8.88 -6.56
C VAL A 67 9.17 8.20 -5.98
N ILE A 68 10.21 7.99 -6.81
CA ILE A 68 11.49 7.44 -6.35
C ILE A 68 12.12 8.35 -5.28
N ASP A 69 12.11 9.66 -5.47
CA ASP A 69 12.66 10.65 -4.54
C ASP A 69 11.87 10.74 -3.23
N LEU A 70 10.55 10.57 -3.29
CA LEU A 70 9.65 10.67 -2.14
C LEU A 70 9.56 9.39 -1.31
N THR A 71 10.13 8.27 -1.79
CA THR A 71 9.98 6.95 -1.16
C THR A 71 11.33 6.30 -0.85
N ASP A 72 11.41 5.64 0.31
CA ASP A 72 12.57 4.81 0.64
C ASP A 72 12.59 3.56 -0.27
N PRO A 73 13.72 3.23 -0.92
CA PRO A 73 13.86 2.01 -1.72
C PRO A 73 13.43 0.72 -1.02
N ARG A 74 13.68 0.60 0.28
CA ARG A 74 13.30 -0.58 1.10
C ARG A 74 11.79 -0.69 1.23
N ALA A 75 11.10 0.45 1.27
CA ALA A 75 9.66 0.57 1.39
C ALA A 75 8.90 0.40 0.06
N ARG A 76 9.61 0.08 -1.03
CA ARG A 76 9.04 -0.26 -2.34
C ARG A 76 8.97 -1.78 -2.50
N ILE A 77 7.86 -2.37 -2.14
CA ILE A 77 7.71 -3.83 -2.01
C ILE A 77 6.94 -4.37 -3.20
N LYS A 78 7.52 -5.33 -3.90
CA LYS A 78 6.83 -6.10 -4.95
C LYS A 78 6.06 -7.26 -4.32
N GLN A 79 4.75 -7.21 -4.30
CA GLN A 79 3.87 -8.19 -3.67
C GLN A 79 2.98 -8.88 -4.71
N PHE A 80 2.94 -10.21 -4.67
CA PHE A 80 2.05 -10.99 -5.53
C PHE A 80 0.70 -11.21 -4.87
N THR A 81 -0.36 -11.15 -5.68
CA THR A 81 -1.66 -11.70 -5.32
C THR A 81 -1.65 -13.22 -5.44
N SER A 82 -2.67 -13.89 -4.89
CA SER A 82 -2.86 -15.34 -5.03
C SER A 82 -3.03 -15.79 -6.48
N CYS A 83 -3.51 -14.91 -7.36
CA CYS A 83 -3.63 -15.15 -8.79
C CYS A 83 -2.40 -14.70 -9.61
N HIS A 84 -1.25 -14.53 -8.97
CA HIS A 84 0.03 -14.17 -9.59
C HIS A 84 0.09 -12.79 -10.26
N ARG A 85 -0.87 -11.89 -9.96
CA ARG A 85 -0.76 -10.49 -10.36
C ARG A 85 0.23 -9.80 -9.44
N LEU A 86 1.14 -9.02 -10.01
CA LEU A 86 2.18 -8.31 -9.26
C LEU A 86 1.74 -6.88 -8.97
N TYR A 87 1.86 -6.49 -7.71
CA TYR A 87 1.62 -5.13 -7.24
C TYR A 87 2.91 -4.54 -6.69
N LEU A 88 3.15 -3.27 -6.98
CA LEU A 88 4.04 -2.41 -6.23
C LEU A 88 3.27 -1.85 -5.03
N VAL A 89 3.74 -2.15 -3.83
CA VAL A 89 3.24 -1.57 -2.59
C VAL A 89 4.29 -0.62 -2.03
N LEU A 90 3.90 0.61 -1.78
CA LEU A 90 4.73 1.65 -1.19
C LEU A 90 4.29 1.86 0.26
N LEU A 91 5.21 1.69 1.20
CA LEU A 91 5.00 2.05 2.59
C LEU A 91 5.58 3.45 2.85
N ILE A 92 4.80 4.32 3.48
CA ILE A 92 5.20 5.69 3.78
C ILE A 92 5.14 5.87 5.30
N MET A 93 6.32 6.05 5.91
CA MET A 93 6.52 6.07 7.36
C MET A 93 7.23 7.35 7.78
N GLY A 94 7.05 7.78 9.03
CA GLY A 94 7.69 8.97 9.62
C GLY A 94 6.75 10.16 9.73
N GLU A 95 7.27 11.38 9.70
CA GLU A 95 6.43 12.58 9.84
C GLU A 95 5.66 12.91 8.56
N HIS A 96 4.48 13.53 8.69
CA HIS A 96 3.68 13.97 7.54
C HIS A 96 3.32 12.86 6.53
N VAL A 97 3.06 11.63 6.99
CA VAL A 97 2.74 10.48 6.12
C VAL A 97 1.58 10.76 5.17
N ALA A 98 0.49 11.36 5.64
CA ALA A 98 -0.68 11.65 4.83
C ALA A 98 -0.38 12.62 3.68
N HIS A 99 0.45 13.65 3.93
CA HIS A 99 0.86 14.60 2.90
C HIS A 99 1.77 13.93 1.86
N ARG A 100 2.76 13.14 2.30
CA ARG A 100 3.64 12.40 1.38
C ARG A 100 2.87 11.35 0.57
N ARG A 101 1.91 10.64 1.16
CA ARG A 101 0.99 9.72 0.46
C ARG A 101 0.29 10.44 -0.69
N LYS A 102 -0.34 11.58 -0.40
CA LYS A 102 -1.02 12.39 -1.40
C LYS A 102 -0.07 12.80 -2.54
N GLN A 103 1.12 13.31 -2.21
CA GLN A 103 2.12 13.70 -3.21
C GLN A 103 2.57 12.53 -4.09
N VAL A 104 2.79 11.35 -3.50
CA VAL A 104 3.17 10.15 -4.26
C VAL A 104 2.04 9.72 -5.18
N GLN A 105 0.80 9.65 -4.69
CA GLN A 105 -0.35 9.22 -5.48
C GLN A 105 -0.62 10.14 -6.66
N GLN A 106 -0.43 11.46 -6.53
CA GLN A 106 -0.56 12.42 -7.64
C GLN A 106 0.30 12.12 -8.87
N HIS A 107 1.34 11.29 -8.72
CA HIS A 107 2.23 10.90 -9.82
C HIS A 107 1.96 9.49 -10.38
N LEU A 108 1.01 8.75 -9.80
CA LEU A 108 0.65 7.39 -10.26
C LEU A 108 -0.63 7.45 -11.08
N SER A 109 -0.65 6.81 -12.25
CA SER A 109 -1.84 6.73 -13.12
C SER A 109 -2.95 5.85 -12.52
N TRP A 110 -2.56 4.91 -11.66
CA TRP A 110 -3.48 4.03 -10.95
C TRP A 110 -2.94 3.72 -9.57
N SER A 111 -3.72 3.92 -8.50
CA SER A 111 -3.33 3.50 -7.16
C SER A 111 -4.47 3.48 -6.16
N GLU A 112 -4.33 2.67 -5.12
CA GLU A 112 -5.16 2.71 -3.91
C GLU A 112 -4.34 3.27 -2.75
N GLY A 113 -4.91 4.22 -2.01
CA GLY A 113 -4.25 4.87 -0.88
C GLY A 113 -4.94 4.61 0.45
N TYR A 114 -4.16 4.19 1.43
CA TYR A 114 -4.63 3.86 2.78
C TYR A 114 -3.77 4.55 3.84
N ASP A 115 -4.42 4.99 4.92
CA ASP A 115 -3.74 5.25 6.18
C ASP A 115 -3.92 4.03 7.09
N VAL A 116 -2.84 3.59 7.74
CA VAL A 116 -2.78 2.35 8.50
C VAL A 116 -2.44 2.63 9.94
N VAL A 117 -3.22 2.02 10.83
CA VAL A 117 -2.96 1.99 12.26
C VAL A 117 -2.82 0.55 12.71
N LEU A 118 -1.70 0.22 13.35
CA LEU A 118 -1.50 -1.04 14.05
C LEU A 118 -1.86 -0.82 15.52
N ASP A 119 -2.91 -1.49 15.98
CA ASP A 119 -3.39 -1.39 17.37
C ASP A 119 -3.75 -2.78 17.89
N ASP A 120 -3.18 -3.16 19.04
CA ASP A 120 -3.32 -4.49 19.67
C ASP A 120 -3.13 -5.69 18.71
N GLY A 121 -2.23 -5.55 17.73
CA GLY A 121 -1.96 -6.58 16.72
C GLY A 121 -2.99 -6.66 15.60
N VAL A 122 -3.96 -5.74 15.53
CA VAL A 122 -4.90 -5.60 14.41
C VAL A 122 -4.42 -4.49 13.48
N LEU A 123 -4.33 -4.79 12.19
CA LEU A 123 -4.05 -3.79 11.15
C LEU A 123 -5.37 -3.17 10.70
N ARG A 124 -5.55 -1.89 10.98
CA ARG A 124 -6.71 -1.10 10.54
C ARG A 124 -6.32 -0.22 9.37
N LEU A 125 -6.83 -0.53 8.19
CA LEU A 125 -6.62 0.24 6.97
C LEU A 125 -7.82 1.17 6.78
N GLN A 126 -7.58 2.47 6.82
CA GLN A 126 -8.54 3.47 6.42
C GLN A 126 -8.32 3.81 4.95
N PHE A 127 -9.28 3.49 4.10
CA PHE A 127 -9.26 3.93 2.71
C PHE A 127 -9.31 5.46 2.66
N ILE A 128 -8.42 6.06 1.86
CA ILE A 128 -8.38 7.51 1.67
C ILE A 128 -8.85 7.88 0.27
N GLU A 129 -8.21 7.33 -0.75
CA GLU A 129 -8.56 7.61 -2.15
C GLU A 129 -8.05 6.52 -3.09
N ALA A 130 -8.71 6.43 -4.23
CA ALA A 130 -8.28 5.63 -5.38
C ALA A 130 -8.03 6.60 -6.54
N ILE A 131 -6.96 6.36 -7.29
CA ILE A 131 -6.68 7.01 -8.55
C ILE A 131 -6.84 5.96 -9.64
N GLU A 132 -7.63 6.31 -10.65
CA GLU A 132 -7.78 5.57 -11.90
C GLU A 132 -7.77 6.62 -13.01
N GLU A 133 -6.72 6.71 -13.82
CA GLU A 133 -6.81 7.39 -15.11
C GLU A 133 -7.61 6.51 -16.07
N SER A 134 -8.95 6.60 -15.99
CA SER A 134 -9.86 6.00 -16.96
C SER A 134 -10.27 6.97 -18.08
N ASP A 135 -9.94 8.26 -18.01
CA ASP A 135 -10.36 9.29 -18.98
C ASP A 135 -9.27 10.35 -19.23
N ARG A 136 -8.30 10.06 -20.12
CA ARG A 136 -7.56 11.08 -20.87
C ARG A 136 -7.54 10.75 -22.35
#